data_AF-A0A0Q6RZE9-F1
#
_entry.id   AF-A0A0Q6RZE9-F1
#
_cell.length_a   1.000
_cell.length_b   1.000
_cell.length_c   1.000
_cell.angle_alpha   90.00
_cell.angle_beta   90.00
_cell.angle_gamma   90.00
#
_symmetry.space_group_name_H-M   'P 1'
#
loop_
_entity.id
_entity.type
_entity.pdbx_description
1 polymer ?
#
loop_
_entity_poly.entity_id
_entity_poly.type
_entity_poly.pdbx_seq_one_letter_code
_entity_poly.pdbx_strand_id
1 'polypeptide(L)'
;MLISSVVVYLLGTLGLGVWAGTRIKDTSDFAVAGRSLPLIMVVTTTFATWFGAETVMGIPAKFVQGGLGALVEDPFGAGTCLILVGLFFAARLYKLNLLTIGDYYRARYGKGIEVFCSAAIILSYLGWVAAQITALGLVFSVLTGGAMSETAGMIVGTLAVLIYVVIGGFLAVAITDFIQMIVLVIGLSIIAMFSAKLAGGTGAVLDMAHNANLWHFLPQAKFTDVAFFVGSAVTMMLGSIPQQDVYQRVMSAKSAPTARAGAVIGGASYIIFAFVPMFVVACAVIVMGNDAMEMAKSDYQRVLPTFVMTKMPLVMQILFFGALLSAIKSTSSATLLAPSTSFTENILKNLRPGMSDRQQLLAMRITIVVFACLVLAYAIAMKGTSIYDLVSSAYQVTLVGAFVPLVMGLYWKRATTQGAILSLTAGIATWIVFFPQLSSLGELFPGQLAGLLAAFGGMIAGSLAPQVLKNRHEPHKTALSV
;
A
#
# COMPACT_ATOMS: atom_id res chain seq x y z
N MET A 1 -13.23 -0.03 30.07
CA MET A 1 -14.34 0.15 29.10
C MET A 1 -13.81 0.30 27.68
N LEU A 2 -13.00 1.32 27.34
CA LEU A 2 -12.43 1.49 25.99
C LEU A 2 -11.72 0.24 25.46
N ILE A 3 -10.73 -0.27 26.19
CA ILE A 3 -9.96 -1.46 25.79
C ILE A 3 -10.89 -2.65 25.55
N SER A 4 -11.84 -2.89 26.46
CA SER A 4 -12.83 -3.97 26.32
C SER A 4 -13.65 -3.85 25.03
N SER A 5 -14.14 -2.64 24.71
CA SER A 5 -14.88 -2.39 23.47
C SER A 5 -14.01 -2.60 22.22
N VAL A 6 -12.75 -2.17 22.26
CA VAL A 6 -11.78 -2.39 21.18
C VAL A 6 -11.49 -3.87 21.00
N VAL A 7 -11.31 -4.63 22.09
CA VAL A 7 -11.09 -6.08 22.04
C VAL A 7 -12.31 -6.79 21.46
N VAL A 8 -13.53 -6.43 21.89
CA VAL A 8 -14.78 -6.98 21.33
C VAL A 8 -14.89 -6.68 19.84
N TYR A 9 -14.56 -5.45 19.43
CA TYR A 9 -14.53 -5.06 18.02
C TYR A 9 -13.53 -5.90 17.20
N LEU A 10 -12.30 -6.05 17.70
CA LEU A 10 -11.27 -6.87 17.07
C LEU A 10 -11.74 -8.33 16.96
N LEU A 11 -12.21 -8.93 18.05
CA LEU A 11 -12.72 -10.31 18.04
C LEU A 11 -13.89 -10.50 17.07
N GLY A 12 -14.81 -9.53 16.99
CA GLY A 12 -15.92 -9.56 16.04
C GLY A 12 -15.45 -9.55 14.59
N THR A 13 -14.53 -8.66 14.23
CA THR A 13 -13.99 -8.58 12.86
C THR A 13 -13.06 -9.75 12.52
N LEU A 14 -12.38 -10.34 13.50
CA LEU A 14 -11.61 -11.58 13.35
C LEU A 14 -12.54 -12.77 13.11
N GLY A 15 -13.60 -12.92 13.92
CA GLY A 15 -14.59 -13.97 13.77
C GLY A 15 -15.28 -13.94 12.41
N LEU A 16 -15.62 -12.74 11.93
CA LEU A 16 -16.15 -12.54 10.57
C LEU A 16 -15.15 -13.00 9.49
N GLY A 17 -13.87 -12.65 9.64
CA GLY A 17 -12.82 -13.07 8.70
C GLY A 17 -12.63 -14.58 8.66
N VAL A 18 -12.62 -15.23 9.84
CA VAL A 18 -12.53 -16.70 9.97
C VAL A 18 -13.74 -17.37 9.32
N TRP A 19 -14.95 -16.88 9.62
CA TRP A 19 -16.19 -17.38 9.02
C TRP A 19 -16.18 -17.24 7.49
N ALA A 20 -15.79 -16.07 6.97
CA ALA A 20 -15.68 -15.86 5.53
C ALA A 20 -14.63 -16.79 4.89
N GLY A 21 -13.54 -17.07 5.63
CA GLY A 21 -12.50 -18.01 5.21
C GLY A 21 -12.97 -19.46 5.05
N THR A 22 -14.00 -19.88 5.79
CA THR A 22 -14.61 -21.21 5.61
C THR A 22 -15.28 -21.41 4.24
N ARG A 23 -15.46 -20.34 3.46
CA ARG A 23 -16.08 -20.38 2.13
C ARG A 23 -15.10 -20.62 0.98
N ILE A 24 -13.79 -20.59 1.25
CA ILE A 24 -12.76 -20.79 0.22
C ILE A 24 -12.69 -22.27 -0.16
N LYS A 25 -12.80 -22.58 -1.46
CA LYS A 25 -12.72 -23.95 -1.96
C LYS A 25 -11.41 -24.25 -2.70
N ASP A 26 -10.85 -23.26 -3.39
CA ASP A 26 -9.70 -23.44 -4.27
C ASP A 26 -8.75 -22.22 -4.30
N THR A 27 -7.71 -22.30 -5.13
CA THR A 27 -6.70 -21.24 -5.32
C THR A 27 -7.28 -19.98 -5.95
N SER A 28 -8.32 -20.07 -6.77
CA SER A 28 -8.98 -18.91 -7.40
C SER A 28 -9.77 -18.11 -6.37
N ASP A 29 -10.49 -18.78 -5.47
CA ASP A 29 -11.15 -18.14 -4.32
C ASP A 29 -10.12 -17.48 -3.40
N PHE A 30 -9.01 -18.17 -3.13
CA PHE A 30 -7.96 -17.68 -2.25
C PHE A 30 -7.18 -16.49 -2.83
N ALA A 31 -6.87 -16.51 -4.13
CA ALA A 31 -6.06 -15.48 -4.76
C ALA A 31 -6.90 -14.33 -5.36
N VAL A 32 -8.04 -14.60 -6.01
CA VAL A 32 -8.79 -13.58 -6.77
C VAL A 32 -10.29 -13.57 -6.48
N ALA A 33 -10.73 -14.19 -5.37
CA ALA A 33 -12.14 -14.23 -4.97
C ALA A 33 -13.07 -14.75 -6.08
N GLY A 34 -12.60 -15.73 -6.86
CA GLY A 34 -13.36 -16.36 -7.93
C GLY A 34 -13.75 -15.42 -9.09
N ARG A 35 -13.13 -14.23 -9.18
CA ARG A 35 -13.42 -13.21 -10.22
C ARG A 35 -14.89 -12.81 -10.31
N SER A 36 -15.55 -12.73 -9.16
CA SER A 36 -17.01 -12.56 -9.08
C SER A 36 -17.44 -11.23 -8.44
N LEU A 37 -16.48 -10.39 -8.02
CA LEU A 37 -16.80 -9.24 -7.17
C LEU A 37 -17.59 -8.16 -7.94
N PRO A 38 -18.73 -7.70 -7.40
CA PRO A 38 -19.48 -6.58 -7.96
C PRO A 38 -18.74 -5.26 -7.75
N LEU A 39 -19.13 -4.22 -8.49
CA LEU A 39 -18.47 -2.91 -8.49
C LEU A 39 -18.27 -2.34 -7.08
N ILE A 40 -19.32 -2.39 -6.25
CA ILE A 40 -19.25 -1.88 -4.88
C ILE A 40 -18.16 -2.55 -4.06
N MET A 41 -17.99 -3.88 -4.18
CA MET A 41 -16.93 -4.59 -3.48
C MET A 41 -15.55 -4.25 -4.05
N VAL A 42 -15.41 -4.08 -5.36
CA VAL A 42 -14.12 -3.67 -5.96
C VAL A 42 -13.72 -2.27 -5.51
N VAL A 43 -14.66 -1.31 -5.49
CA VAL A 43 -14.42 0.03 -4.95
C VAL A 43 -14.00 -0.04 -3.49
N THR A 44 -14.79 -0.74 -2.67
CA THR A 44 -14.55 -0.78 -1.23
C THR A 44 -13.25 -1.47 -0.88
N THR A 45 -12.91 -2.59 -1.51
CA THR A 45 -11.64 -3.30 -1.27
C THR A 45 -10.43 -2.54 -1.78
N THR A 46 -10.56 -1.85 -2.91
CA THR A 46 -9.50 -0.96 -3.41
C THR A 46 -9.23 0.17 -2.43
N PHE A 47 -10.30 0.85 -1.99
CA PHE A 47 -10.21 1.92 -1.00
C PHE A 47 -9.66 1.42 0.33
N ALA A 48 -10.27 0.38 0.93
CA ALA A 48 -9.95 -0.09 2.28
C ALA A 48 -8.50 -0.58 2.40
N THR A 49 -7.99 -1.22 1.35
CA THR A 49 -6.59 -1.68 1.33
C THR A 49 -5.60 -0.54 1.34
N TRP A 50 -5.88 0.51 0.58
CA TRP A 50 -4.98 1.65 0.47
C TRP A 50 -5.14 2.65 1.61
N PHE A 51 -6.32 2.69 2.22
CA PHE A 51 -6.62 3.53 3.37
C PHE A 51 -6.16 2.85 4.67
N GLY A 52 -4.84 2.81 4.89
CA GLY A 52 -4.21 2.15 6.02
C GLY A 52 -3.70 3.08 7.11
N ALA A 53 -2.75 2.59 7.91
CA ALA A 53 -2.05 3.35 8.95
C ALA A 53 -1.46 4.67 8.45
N GLU A 54 -0.85 4.64 7.27
CA GLU A 54 -0.26 5.80 6.61
C GLU A 54 -1.30 6.90 6.43
N THR A 55 -2.47 6.58 5.90
CA THR A 55 -3.51 7.58 5.62
C THR A 55 -4.11 8.18 6.89
N VAL A 56 -4.24 7.38 7.97
CA VAL A 56 -4.85 7.85 9.23
C VAL A 56 -3.85 8.54 10.16
N MET A 57 -2.56 8.18 10.11
CA MET A 57 -1.54 8.69 11.05
C MET A 57 -0.31 9.30 10.35
N GLY A 58 0.14 8.75 9.22
CA GLY A 58 1.29 9.25 8.46
C GLY A 58 1.02 10.54 7.69
N ILE A 59 -0.01 10.58 6.83
CA ILE A 59 -0.40 11.78 6.06
C ILE A 59 -0.69 12.94 7.00
N PRO A 60 -1.50 12.81 8.07
CA PRO A 60 -1.80 13.95 8.93
C PRO A 60 -0.53 14.46 9.62
N ALA A 61 0.38 13.57 10.02
CA ALA A 61 1.69 13.95 10.58
C ALA A 61 2.52 14.77 9.58
N LYS A 62 2.64 14.32 8.32
CA LYS A 62 3.38 15.07 7.27
C LYS A 62 2.67 16.37 6.87
N PHE A 63 1.34 16.40 6.88
CA PHE A 63 0.54 17.58 6.57
C PHE A 63 0.87 18.75 7.49
N VAL A 64 0.91 18.51 8.81
CA VAL A 64 1.21 19.58 9.78
C VAL A 64 2.70 19.96 9.82
N GLN A 65 3.58 19.14 9.24
CA GLN A 65 5.02 19.44 9.11
C GLN A 65 5.33 20.31 7.89
N GLY A 66 4.71 20.02 6.75
CA GLY A 66 5.12 20.59 5.46
C GLY A 66 3.99 20.96 4.50
N GLY A 67 2.74 20.93 4.95
CA GLY A 67 1.56 21.25 4.13
C GLY A 67 1.33 20.24 3.00
N LEU A 68 0.52 20.64 2.01
CA LEU A 68 0.17 19.80 0.86
C LEU A 68 1.37 19.44 -0.03
N GLY A 69 2.39 20.30 -0.10
CA GLY A 69 3.59 20.05 -0.91
C GLY A 69 4.42 18.87 -0.41
N ALA A 70 4.36 18.57 0.90
CA ALA A 70 4.98 17.38 1.48
C ALA A 70 4.20 16.08 1.23
N LEU A 71 3.00 16.16 0.63
CA LEU A 71 2.07 15.04 0.45
C LEU A 71 1.89 14.62 -1.01
N VAL A 72 2.77 15.07 -1.90
CA VAL A 72 2.67 14.73 -3.33
C VAL A 72 2.70 13.22 -3.58
N GLU A 73 3.36 12.47 -2.71
CA GLU A 73 3.50 11.02 -2.81
C GLU A 73 2.23 10.29 -2.32
N ASP A 74 1.75 10.59 -1.12
CA ASP A 74 0.47 10.15 -0.55
C ASP A 74 -0.24 11.38 0.07
N PRO A 75 -1.49 11.71 -0.33
CA PRO A 75 -2.46 10.88 -1.08
C PRO A 75 -2.50 11.06 -2.59
N PHE A 76 -1.81 12.08 -3.12
CA PHE A 76 -1.96 12.41 -4.54
C PHE A 76 -1.34 11.35 -5.45
N GLY A 77 -0.13 10.89 -5.18
CA GLY A 77 0.53 9.85 -5.97
C GLY A 77 -0.20 8.50 -5.85
N ALA A 78 -0.43 8.04 -4.62
CA ALA A 78 -1.16 6.80 -4.32
C ALA A 78 -2.56 6.73 -4.98
N GLY A 79 -3.39 7.77 -4.80
CA GLY A 79 -4.71 7.81 -5.41
C GLY A 79 -4.68 7.92 -6.94
N THR A 80 -3.71 8.67 -7.48
CA THR A 80 -3.52 8.78 -8.93
C THR A 80 -3.07 7.46 -9.54
N CYS A 81 -2.24 6.67 -8.86
CA CYS A 81 -1.90 5.30 -9.29
C CYS A 81 -3.16 4.47 -9.58
N LEU A 82 -4.09 4.41 -8.62
CA LEU A 82 -5.32 3.64 -8.75
C LEU A 82 -6.19 4.13 -9.91
N ILE A 83 -6.27 5.44 -10.10
CA ILE A 83 -6.97 6.05 -11.24
C ILE A 83 -6.30 5.65 -12.56
N LEU A 84 -4.97 5.78 -12.67
CA LEU A 84 -4.22 5.40 -13.87
C LEU A 84 -4.37 3.91 -14.19
N VAL A 85 -4.35 3.05 -13.17
CA VAL A 85 -4.62 1.62 -13.31
C VAL A 85 -6.01 1.40 -13.92
N GLY A 86 -7.05 2.02 -13.36
CA GLY A 86 -8.41 1.88 -13.88
C GLY A 86 -8.59 2.42 -15.30
N LEU A 87 -7.93 3.52 -15.65
CA LEU A 87 -8.03 4.15 -16.96
C LEU A 87 -7.28 3.37 -18.05
N PHE A 88 -6.06 2.94 -17.75
CA PHE A 88 -5.12 2.44 -18.76
C PHE A 88 -4.88 0.93 -18.64
N PHE A 89 -4.62 0.41 -17.45
CA PHE A 89 -4.08 -0.95 -17.26
C PHE A 89 -5.16 -2.01 -17.04
N ALA A 90 -6.20 -1.69 -16.26
CA ALA A 90 -7.15 -2.65 -15.71
C ALA A 90 -7.80 -3.53 -16.80
N ALA A 91 -8.34 -2.94 -17.86
CA ALA A 91 -9.00 -3.72 -18.90
C ALA A 91 -8.04 -4.56 -19.76
N ARG A 92 -6.78 -4.15 -19.91
CA ARG A 92 -5.78 -4.94 -20.66
C ARG A 92 -5.34 -6.14 -19.83
N LEU A 93 -5.01 -5.90 -18.57
CA LEU A 93 -4.57 -6.91 -17.62
C LEU A 93 -5.69 -7.93 -17.33
N TYR A 94 -6.94 -7.46 -17.17
CA TYR A 94 -8.11 -8.31 -16.96
C TYR A 94 -8.29 -9.37 -18.04
N LYS A 95 -8.08 -9.00 -19.31
CA LYS A 95 -8.26 -9.90 -20.46
C LYS A 95 -7.21 -11.01 -20.54
N LEU A 96 -6.08 -10.88 -19.84
CA LEU A 96 -5.02 -11.89 -19.84
C LEU A 96 -5.31 -13.07 -18.91
N ASN A 97 -6.28 -12.93 -18.01
CA ASN A 97 -6.76 -14.01 -17.14
C ASN A 97 -5.68 -14.65 -16.25
N LEU A 98 -4.67 -13.90 -15.84
CA LEU A 98 -3.57 -14.42 -15.02
C LEU A 98 -3.87 -14.33 -13.51
N LEU A 99 -3.09 -15.05 -12.70
CA LEU A 99 -3.23 -15.04 -11.24
C LEU A 99 -2.37 -13.93 -10.62
N THR A 100 -1.17 -13.73 -11.17
CA THR A 100 -0.22 -12.73 -10.71
C THR A 100 0.25 -11.80 -11.81
N ILE A 101 0.73 -10.62 -11.40
CA ILE A 101 1.48 -9.74 -12.30
C ILE A 101 2.82 -10.37 -12.72
N GLY A 102 3.38 -11.27 -11.91
CA GLY A 102 4.55 -12.08 -12.25
C GLY A 102 4.33 -12.93 -13.51
N ASP A 103 3.15 -13.54 -13.64
CA ASP A 103 2.76 -14.35 -14.80
C ASP A 103 2.77 -13.50 -16.08
N TYR A 104 2.42 -12.21 -15.96
CA TYR A 104 2.46 -11.30 -17.09
C TYR A 104 3.90 -11.09 -17.57
N TYR A 105 4.84 -10.84 -16.65
CA TYR A 105 6.26 -10.72 -17.00
C TYR A 105 6.81 -12.01 -17.60
N ARG A 106 6.37 -13.16 -17.09
CA ARG A 106 6.74 -14.46 -17.66
C ARG A 106 6.26 -14.61 -19.10
N ALA A 107 4.97 -14.35 -19.33
CA ALA A 107 4.38 -14.47 -20.66
C ALA A 107 5.05 -13.51 -21.65
N ARG A 108 5.42 -12.31 -21.19
CA ARG A 108 5.95 -11.24 -22.05
C ARG A 108 7.45 -11.33 -22.31
N TYR A 109 8.24 -11.74 -21.31
CA TYR A 109 9.70 -11.67 -21.34
C TYR A 109 10.41 -12.94 -20.86
N GLY A 110 9.70 -13.90 -20.26
CA GLY A 110 10.21 -15.17 -19.75
C GLY A 110 10.52 -15.19 -18.24
N LYS A 111 10.85 -16.39 -17.75
CA LYS A 111 11.02 -16.70 -16.30
C LYS A 111 12.01 -15.83 -15.55
N GLY A 112 13.11 -15.40 -16.17
CA GLY A 112 14.13 -14.59 -15.50
C GLY A 112 13.58 -13.23 -15.05
N ILE A 113 12.81 -12.58 -15.91
CA ILE A 113 12.16 -11.30 -15.62
C ILE A 113 11.00 -11.47 -14.64
N GLU A 114 10.23 -12.55 -14.78
CA GLU A 114 9.20 -12.94 -13.80
C GLU A 114 9.79 -12.99 -12.38
N VAL A 115 10.79 -13.84 -12.16
CA VAL A 115 11.36 -14.06 -10.82
C VAL A 115 11.93 -12.75 -10.25
N PHE A 116 12.63 -11.98 -11.08
CA PHE A 116 13.21 -10.71 -10.66
C PHE A 116 12.14 -9.68 -10.25
N CYS A 117 11.16 -9.43 -11.13
CA CYS A 117 10.10 -8.47 -10.86
C CYS A 117 9.24 -8.91 -9.67
N SER A 118 8.90 -10.20 -9.56
CA SER A 118 8.16 -10.72 -8.41
C SER A 118 8.96 -10.56 -7.11
N ALA A 119 10.27 -10.80 -7.11
CA ALA A 119 11.11 -10.58 -5.93
C ALA A 119 11.18 -9.10 -5.53
N ALA A 120 11.33 -8.18 -6.49
CA ALA A 120 11.32 -6.73 -6.25
C ALA A 120 9.98 -6.26 -5.67
N ILE A 121 8.85 -6.78 -6.19
CA ILE A 121 7.51 -6.49 -5.68
C ILE A 121 7.32 -7.08 -4.27
N ILE A 122 7.80 -8.30 -3.99
CA ILE A 122 7.73 -8.89 -2.64
C ILE A 122 8.53 -8.06 -1.64
N LEU A 123 9.72 -7.60 -2.05
CA LEU A 123 10.58 -6.77 -1.21
C LEU A 123 9.94 -5.41 -0.89
N SER A 124 9.18 -4.80 -1.81
CA SER A 124 8.49 -3.54 -1.49
C SER A 124 7.44 -3.70 -0.39
N TYR A 125 6.68 -4.81 -0.36
CA TYR A 125 5.70 -5.03 0.71
C TYR A 125 6.31 -5.05 2.11
N LEU A 126 7.61 -5.31 2.25
CA LEU A 126 8.27 -5.33 3.55
C LEU A 126 8.19 -3.96 4.25
N GLY A 127 8.40 -2.85 3.53
CA GLY A 127 8.25 -1.50 4.08
C GLY A 127 6.79 -1.16 4.39
N TRP A 128 5.88 -1.47 3.47
CA TRP A 128 4.46 -1.11 3.62
C TRP A 128 3.78 -1.86 4.78
N VAL A 129 3.99 -3.17 4.90
CA VAL A 129 3.44 -3.97 6.01
C VAL A 129 4.11 -3.57 7.34
N ALA A 130 5.41 -3.23 7.33
CA ALA A 130 6.09 -2.77 8.54
C ALA A 130 5.52 -1.46 9.07
N ALA A 131 5.08 -0.57 8.18
CA ALA A 131 4.35 0.64 8.54
C ALA A 131 3.04 0.30 9.29
N GLN A 132 2.30 -0.70 8.81
CA GLN A 132 1.07 -1.17 9.48
C GLN A 132 1.34 -1.82 10.84
N ILE A 133 2.38 -2.65 10.95
CA ILE A 133 2.75 -3.29 12.23
C ILE A 133 3.23 -2.25 13.25
N THR A 134 4.00 -1.26 12.80
CA THR A 134 4.46 -0.12 13.64
C THR A 134 3.26 0.66 14.17
N ALA A 135 2.28 0.93 13.31
CA ALA A 135 1.02 1.56 13.69
C ALA A 135 0.23 0.78 14.74
N LEU A 136 0.12 -0.55 14.61
CA LEU A 136 -0.52 -1.39 15.64
C LEU A 136 0.22 -1.25 16.98
N GLY A 137 1.54 -1.28 16.96
CA GLY A 137 2.39 -1.06 18.13
C GLY A 137 2.08 0.26 18.83
N LEU A 138 2.03 1.34 18.06
CA LEU A 138 1.73 2.68 18.54
C LEU A 138 0.32 2.77 19.15
N VAL A 139 -0.70 2.31 18.42
CA VAL A 139 -2.10 2.35 18.84
C VAL A 139 -2.31 1.60 20.14
N PHE A 140 -1.72 0.41 20.24
CA PHE A 140 -1.83 -0.44 21.42
C PHE A 140 -1.08 0.14 22.63
N SER A 141 0.07 0.78 22.42
CA SER A 141 0.76 1.51 23.48
C SER A 141 -0.07 2.70 23.99
N VAL A 142 -0.66 3.47 23.08
CA VAL A 142 -1.54 4.61 23.43
C VAL A 142 -2.80 4.16 24.18
N LEU A 143 -3.47 3.10 23.71
CA LEU A 143 -4.69 2.57 24.35
C LEU A 143 -4.46 2.05 25.77
N THR A 144 -3.25 1.58 26.06
CA THR A 144 -2.86 1.07 27.39
C THR A 144 -2.21 2.12 28.28
N GLY A 145 -2.14 3.38 27.84
CA GLY A 145 -1.48 4.45 28.59
C GLY A 145 0.01 4.19 28.80
N GLY A 146 0.67 3.47 27.87
CA GLY A 146 2.08 3.10 27.95
C GLY A 146 2.39 1.83 28.75
N ALA A 147 1.39 1.17 29.35
CA ALA A 147 1.61 -0.10 30.06
C ALA A 147 2.12 -1.22 29.12
N MET A 148 1.72 -1.17 27.85
CA MET A 148 2.30 -2.00 26.80
C MET A 148 3.31 -1.19 25.97
N SER A 149 4.52 -1.71 25.83
CA SER A 149 5.52 -1.13 24.94
C SER A 149 5.07 -1.27 23.47
N GLU A 150 5.52 -0.37 22.60
CA GLU A 150 5.21 -0.46 21.16
C GLU A 150 5.67 -1.77 20.55
N THR A 151 6.75 -2.35 21.06
CA THR A 151 7.27 -3.65 20.57
C THR A 151 6.33 -4.79 20.92
N ALA A 152 5.84 -4.81 22.16
CA ALA A 152 4.84 -5.79 22.57
C ALA A 152 3.55 -5.59 21.76
N GLY A 153 3.15 -4.33 21.51
CA GLY A 153 2.03 -4.01 20.65
C GLY A 153 2.21 -4.49 19.20
N MET A 154 3.40 -4.34 18.61
CA MET A 154 3.73 -4.87 17.28
C MET A 154 3.57 -6.39 17.22
N ILE A 155 4.08 -7.11 18.24
CA ILE A 155 3.99 -8.57 18.34
C ILE A 155 2.52 -9.01 18.43
N VAL A 156 1.76 -8.44 19.38
CA VAL A 156 0.35 -8.75 19.59
C VAL A 156 -0.48 -8.41 18.34
N GLY A 157 -0.23 -7.26 17.72
CA GLY A 157 -0.88 -6.83 16.49
C GLY A 157 -0.62 -7.78 15.33
N THR A 158 0.63 -8.19 15.15
CA THR A 158 1.01 -9.16 14.11
C THR A 158 0.31 -10.50 14.30
N LEU A 159 0.27 -11.00 15.54
CA LEU A 159 -0.45 -12.25 15.87
C LEU A 159 -1.95 -12.11 15.59
N ALA A 160 -2.56 -10.99 15.97
CA ALA A 160 -3.98 -10.73 15.72
C ALA A 160 -4.30 -10.72 14.22
N VAL A 161 -3.44 -10.09 13.41
CA VAL A 161 -3.62 -10.08 11.95
C VAL A 161 -3.44 -11.48 11.35
N LEU A 162 -2.41 -12.23 11.77
CA LEU A 162 -2.11 -13.55 11.23
C LEU A 162 -3.26 -14.56 11.39
N ILE A 163 -3.99 -14.51 12.52
CA ILE A 163 -5.07 -15.47 12.83
C ILE A 163 -6.07 -15.57 11.69
N TYR A 164 -6.51 -14.45 11.11
CA TYR A 164 -7.55 -14.47 10.07
C TYR A 164 -6.97 -14.47 8.65
N VAL A 165 -5.78 -13.89 8.43
CA VAL A 165 -5.19 -13.80 7.07
C VAL A 165 -4.80 -15.18 6.56
N VAL A 166 -4.21 -16.01 7.43
CA VAL A 166 -3.80 -17.38 7.07
C VAL A 166 -5.01 -18.24 6.70
N ILE A 167 -6.15 -18.01 7.36
CA ILE A 167 -7.38 -18.78 7.12
C ILE A 167 -8.16 -18.23 5.92
N GLY A 168 -8.25 -16.90 5.80
CA GLY A 168 -9.27 -16.20 5.04
C GLY A 168 -9.03 -15.96 3.56
N GLY A 169 -7.78 -15.92 3.08
CA GLY A 169 -7.48 -15.59 1.68
C GLY A 169 -8.15 -14.30 1.18
N PHE A 170 -8.16 -14.07 -0.13
CA PHE A 170 -8.64 -12.81 -0.69
C PHE A 170 -10.15 -12.64 -0.57
N LEU A 171 -10.94 -13.71 -0.72
CA LEU A 171 -12.40 -13.62 -0.58
C LEU A 171 -12.81 -13.15 0.83
N ALA A 172 -12.19 -13.68 1.90
CA ALA A 172 -12.50 -13.21 3.25
C ALA A 172 -12.05 -11.76 3.45
N VAL A 173 -10.87 -11.39 2.92
CA VAL A 173 -10.39 -10.01 2.94
C VAL A 173 -11.41 -9.08 2.28
N ALA A 174 -11.94 -9.45 1.12
CA ALA A 174 -12.92 -8.64 0.40
C ALA A 174 -14.21 -8.39 1.19
N ILE A 175 -14.68 -9.41 1.92
CA ILE A 175 -15.88 -9.30 2.77
C ILE A 175 -15.59 -8.46 4.02
N THR A 176 -14.44 -8.69 4.67
CA THR A 176 -14.07 -7.91 5.86
C THR A 176 -13.83 -6.45 5.52
N ASP A 177 -13.18 -6.17 4.39
CA ASP A 177 -12.94 -4.81 3.88
C ASP A 177 -14.24 -4.06 3.67
N PHE A 178 -15.28 -4.73 3.16
CA PHE A 178 -16.59 -4.12 2.96
C PHE A 178 -17.17 -3.55 4.26
N ILE A 179 -17.14 -4.36 5.33
CA ILE A 179 -17.66 -3.95 6.64
C ILE A 179 -16.73 -2.94 7.32
N GLN A 180 -15.42 -3.16 7.23
CA GLN A 180 -14.40 -2.29 7.84
C GLN A 180 -14.40 -0.89 7.22
N MET A 181 -14.64 -0.77 5.92
CA MET A 181 -14.76 0.52 5.25
C MET A 181 -15.96 1.33 5.76
N ILE A 182 -17.10 0.69 6.01
CA ILE A 182 -18.28 1.37 6.58
C ILE A 182 -17.93 1.95 7.96
N VAL A 183 -17.31 1.14 8.82
CA VAL A 183 -16.87 1.56 10.16
C VAL A 183 -15.86 2.71 10.06
N LEU A 184 -14.90 2.61 9.14
CA LEU A 184 -13.86 3.60 8.92
C LEU A 184 -14.43 4.93 8.44
N VAL A 185 -15.23 4.92 7.38
CA VAL A 185 -15.76 6.14 6.75
C VAL A 185 -16.70 6.86 7.70
N ILE A 186 -17.64 6.14 8.31
CA ILE A 186 -18.58 6.73 9.27
C ILE A 186 -17.83 7.20 10.52
N GLY A 187 -16.94 6.36 11.06
CA GLY A 187 -16.17 6.66 12.27
C GLY A 187 -15.34 7.93 12.11
N LEU A 188 -14.50 8.01 11.07
CA LEU A 188 -13.66 9.19 10.85
C LEU A 188 -14.47 10.44 10.50
N SER A 189 -15.60 10.31 9.79
CA SER A 189 -16.48 11.45 9.50
C SER A 189 -17.10 12.04 10.77
N ILE A 190 -17.58 11.18 11.69
CA ILE A 190 -18.09 11.62 12.99
C ILE A 190 -16.99 12.29 13.82
N ILE A 191 -15.79 11.71 13.82
CA ILE A 191 -14.64 12.28 14.52
C ILE A 191 -14.26 13.64 13.95
N ALA A 192 -14.27 13.83 12.63
CA ALA A 192 -14.03 15.12 12.01
C ALA A 192 -15.06 16.18 12.43
N MET A 193 -16.35 15.85 12.41
CA MET A 193 -17.41 16.77 12.86
C MET A 193 -17.24 17.17 14.33
N PHE A 194 -16.94 16.20 15.20
CA PHE A 194 -16.72 16.47 16.62
C PHE A 194 -15.46 17.29 16.86
N SER A 195 -14.37 16.99 16.14
CA SER A 195 -13.11 17.73 16.21
C SER A 195 -13.27 19.18 15.78
N ALA A 196 -14.06 19.44 14.71
CA ALA A 196 -14.39 20.79 14.27
C ALA A 196 -15.07 21.59 15.39
N LYS A 197 -16.01 20.98 16.10
CA LYS A 197 -16.72 21.63 17.21
C LYS A 197 -15.77 21.98 18.35
N LEU A 198 -14.82 21.10 18.69
CA LEU A 198 -13.81 21.38 19.71
C LEU A 198 -12.86 22.50 19.30
N ALA A 199 -12.51 22.59 18.01
CA ALA A 199 -11.59 23.59 17.47
C ALA A 199 -12.22 24.98 17.26
N GLY A 200 -13.49 25.18 17.63
CA GLY A 200 -14.20 26.46 17.42
C GLY A 200 -14.89 26.61 16.05
N GLY A 201 -15.05 25.51 15.32
CA GLY A 201 -15.72 25.45 14.02
C GLY A 201 -14.75 25.22 12.85
N THR A 202 -15.30 24.93 11.67
CA THR A 202 -14.50 24.68 10.46
C THR A 202 -13.72 25.90 10.01
N GLY A 203 -14.27 27.11 10.19
CA GLY A 203 -13.61 28.38 9.85
C GLY A 203 -12.26 28.54 10.56
N ALA A 204 -12.22 28.32 11.88
CA ALA A 204 -10.99 28.41 12.66
C ALA A 204 -9.90 27.44 12.16
N VAL A 205 -10.29 26.24 11.70
CA VAL A 205 -9.37 25.24 11.16
C VAL A 205 -8.81 25.70 9.80
N LEU A 206 -9.65 26.26 8.94
CA LEU A 206 -9.24 26.78 7.63
C LEU A 206 -8.32 28.00 7.78
N ASP A 207 -8.63 28.90 8.72
CA ASP A 207 -7.83 30.08 9.03
C ASP A 207 -6.46 29.68 9.57
N MET A 208 -6.40 28.69 10.49
CA MET A 208 -5.13 28.15 10.98
C MET A 208 -4.31 27.55 9.83
N ALA A 209 -4.91 26.73 8.98
CA ALA A 209 -4.22 26.12 7.85
C ALA A 209 -3.73 27.17 6.84
N HIS A 210 -4.48 28.26 6.64
CA HIS A 210 -4.06 29.39 5.82
C HIS A 210 -2.88 30.14 6.44
N ASN A 211 -2.96 30.50 7.72
CA ASN A 211 -1.92 31.22 8.44
C ASN A 211 -0.62 30.42 8.55
N ALA A 212 -0.71 29.10 8.66
CA ALA A 212 0.43 28.18 8.66
C ALA A 212 0.91 27.81 7.24
N ASN A 213 0.32 28.40 6.18
CA ASN A 213 0.65 28.15 4.78
C ASN A 213 0.60 26.64 4.38
N LEU A 214 -0.33 25.88 4.97
CA LEU A 214 -0.44 24.43 4.74
C LEU A 214 -1.02 24.08 3.36
N TRP A 215 -1.67 25.04 2.69
CA TRP A 215 -2.28 24.85 1.37
C TRP A 215 -1.29 24.89 0.20
N HIS A 216 -0.03 25.25 0.47
CA HIS A 216 1.01 25.28 -0.55
C HIS A 216 1.28 23.88 -1.10
N PHE A 217 1.05 23.67 -2.39
CA PHE A 217 1.19 22.37 -3.05
C PHE A 217 2.45 22.26 -3.93
N LEU A 218 2.71 23.28 -4.76
CA LEU A 218 3.83 23.24 -5.69
C LEU A 218 5.13 23.64 -4.99
N PRO A 219 6.27 23.01 -5.26
CA PRO A 219 7.54 23.40 -4.65
C PRO A 219 7.98 24.80 -5.13
N GLN A 220 9.07 25.30 -4.55
CA GLN A 220 9.75 26.48 -5.11
C GLN A 220 10.14 26.22 -6.58
N ALA A 221 10.10 27.26 -7.41
CA ALA A 221 10.44 27.19 -8.83
C ALA A 221 11.96 27.06 -9.09
N LYS A 222 12.63 26.18 -8.35
CA LYS A 222 14.01 25.77 -8.55
C LYS A 222 14.01 24.36 -9.14
N PHE A 223 14.93 24.11 -10.07
CA PHE A 223 15.01 22.83 -10.77
C PHE A 223 15.13 21.64 -9.80
N THR A 224 15.97 21.75 -8.77
CA THR A 224 16.15 20.71 -7.76
C THR A 224 14.83 20.40 -7.05
N ASP A 225 14.15 21.41 -6.52
CA ASP A 225 12.93 21.23 -5.74
C ASP A 225 11.80 20.64 -6.60
N VAL A 226 11.69 21.09 -7.86
CA VAL A 226 10.75 20.51 -8.84
C VAL A 226 11.13 19.06 -9.16
N ALA A 227 12.41 18.75 -9.35
CA ALA A 227 12.86 17.40 -9.64
C ALA A 227 12.52 16.45 -8.48
N PHE A 228 12.80 16.83 -7.23
CA PHE A 228 12.45 16.03 -6.04
C PHE A 228 10.94 15.88 -5.89
N PHE A 229 10.17 16.95 -6.08
CA PHE A 229 8.71 16.88 -6.04
C PHE A 229 8.15 15.90 -7.08
N VAL A 230 8.62 15.98 -8.32
CA VAL A 230 8.24 15.03 -9.38
C VAL A 230 8.71 13.63 -9.04
N GLY A 231 9.94 13.47 -8.53
CA GLY A 231 10.52 12.21 -8.10
C GLY A 231 9.66 11.50 -7.06
N SER A 232 9.27 12.21 -5.99
CA SER A 232 8.36 11.69 -4.96
C SER A 232 6.98 11.37 -5.54
N ALA A 233 6.42 12.25 -6.38
CA ALA A 233 5.12 12.02 -7.01
C ALA A 233 5.10 10.71 -7.82
N VAL A 234 6.10 10.50 -8.69
CA VAL A 234 6.14 9.32 -9.57
C VAL A 234 6.49 8.04 -8.80
N THR A 235 7.13 8.13 -7.64
CA THR A 235 7.48 6.98 -6.80
C THR A 235 6.25 6.18 -6.43
N MET A 236 5.30 6.81 -5.75
CA MET A 236 4.04 6.15 -5.39
C MET A 236 3.06 6.09 -6.56
N MET A 237 3.03 7.10 -7.44
CA MET A 237 2.09 7.12 -8.57
C MET A 237 2.35 6.01 -9.60
N LEU A 238 3.62 5.78 -9.97
CA LEU A 238 3.99 4.81 -11.00
C LEU A 238 4.59 3.54 -10.40
N GLY A 239 5.36 3.66 -9.31
CA GLY A 239 5.99 2.52 -8.65
C GLY A 239 5.00 1.55 -8.03
N SER A 240 3.77 1.99 -7.75
CA SER A 240 2.73 1.11 -7.22
C SER A 240 1.90 0.37 -8.26
N ILE A 241 1.92 0.81 -9.53
CA ILE A 241 1.17 0.18 -10.62
C ILE A 241 1.51 -1.31 -10.79
N PRO A 242 2.78 -1.74 -10.68
CA PRO A 242 3.15 -3.14 -10.77
C PRO A 242 2.77 -4.01 -9.57
N GLN A 243 2.19 -3.46 -8.50
CA GLN A 243 1.96 -4.24 -7.30
C GLN A 243 0.89 -5.32 -7.47
N GLN A 244 1.13 -6.45 -6.80
CA GLN A 244 0.23 -7.58 -6.83
C GLN A 244 -1.14 -7.29 -6.20
N ASP A 245 -1.25 -6.47 -5.15
CA ASP A 245 -2.54 -6.14 -4.52
C ASP A 245 -3.45 -5.37 -5.49
N VAL A 246 -2.89 -4.40 -6.22
CA VAL A 246 -3.57 -3.66 -7.29
C VAL A 246 -4.04 -4.61 -8.39
N TYR A 247 -3.13 -5.48 -8.86
CA TYR A 247 -3.45 -6.49 -9.86
C TYR A 247 -4.58 -7.43 -9.41
N GLN A 248 -4.49 -7.92 -8.18
CA GLN A 248 -5.43 -8.86 -7.57
C GLN A 248 -6.85 -8.29 -7.51
N ARG A 249 -6.99 -6.99 -7.21
CA ARG A 249 -8.28 -6.29 -7.20
C ARG A 249 -8.87 -6.13 -8.60
N VAL A 250 -8.05 -5.75 -9.58
CA VAL A 250 -8.45 -5.72 -10.99
C VAL A 250 -8.97 -7.09 -11.43
N MET A 251 -8.23 -8.15 -11.14
CA MET A 251 -8.57 -9.52 -11.57
C MET A 251 -9.79 -10.10 -10.84
N SER A 252 -10.10 -9.63 -9.64
CA SER A 252 -11.23 -10.13 -8.85
C SER A 252 -12.60 -9.61 -9.28
N ALA A 253 -12.63 -8.56 -10.10
CA ALA A 253 -13.87 -7.96 -10.58
C ALA A 253 -14.65 -8.93 -11.47
N LYS A 254 -15.99 -8.85 -11.47
CA LYS A 254 -16.84 -9.68 -12.34
C LYS A 254 -16.74 -9.37 -13.83
N SER A 255 -16.17 -8.22 -14.20
CA SER A 255 -16.02 -7.80 -15.61
C SER A 255 -14.98 -6.70 -15.76
N ALA A 256 -14.42 -6.56 -16.97
CA ALA A 256 -13.46 -5.49 -17.27
C ALA A 256 -13.98 -4.06 -17.00
N PRO A 257 -15.24 -3.70 -17.35
CA PRO A 257 -15.78 -2.39 -16.95
C PRO A 257 -15.84 -2.20 -15.43
N THR A 258 -16.17 -3.26 -14.69
CA THR A 258 -16.19 -3.25 -13.22
C THR A 258 -14.79 -3.03 -12.66
N ALA A 259 -13.77 -3.70 -13.22
CA ALA A 259 -12.37 -3.51 -12.81
C ALA A 259 -11.89 -2.07 -13.04
N ARG A 260 -12.23 -1.49 -14.19
CA ARG A 260 -11.87 -0.10 -14.52
C ARG A 260 -12.54 0.90 -13.58
N ALA A 261 -13.87 0.84 -13.49
CA ALA A 261 -14.65 1.75 -12.67
C ALA A 261 -14.30 1.60 -11.18
N GLY A 262 -14.10 0.37 -10.72
CA GLY A 262 -13.73 0.08 -9.33
C GLY A 262 -12.42 0.75 -8.92
N ALA A 263 -11.38 0.64 -9.75
CA ALA A 263 -10.09 1.27 -9.49
C ALA A 263 -10.16 2.81 -9.56
N VAL A 264 -10.85 3.38 -10.55
CA VAL A 264 -11.01 4.85 -10.68
C VAL A 264 -11.79 5.44 -9.50
N ILE A 265 -12.95 4.88 -9.19
CA ILE A 265 -13.80 5.36 -8.09
C ILE A 265 -13.09 5.17 -6.75
N GLY A 266 -12.43 4.02 -6.54
CA GLY A 266 -11.63 3.75 -5.34
C GLY A 266 -10.50 4.76 -5.15
N GLY A 267 -9.71 5.02 -6.19
CA GLY A 267 -8.62 6.01 -6.18
C GLY A 267 -9.08 7.44 -5.94
N ALA A 268 -10.15 7.87 -6.61
CA ALA A 268 -10.74 9.19 -6.38
C ALA A 268 -11.30 9.34 -4.96
N SER A 269 -11.99 8.32 -4.45
CA SER A 269 -12.54 8.31 -3.10
C SER A 269 -11.43 8.37 -2.05
N TYR A 270 -10.31 7.68 -2.28
CA TYR A 270 -9.13 7.72 -1.42
C TYR A 270 -8.55 9.13 -1.29
N ILE A 271 -8.33 9.83 -2.41
CA ILE A 271 -7.81 11.22 -2.39
C ILE A 271 -8.74 12.12 -1.60
N ILE A 272 -10.04 12.07 -1.90
CA ILE A 272 -11.03 12.94 -1.25
C ILE A 272 -11.10 12.65 0.25
N PHE A 273 -11.13 11.37 0.64
CA PHE A 273 -11.31 10.99 2.03
C PHE A 273 -10.03 11.16 2.86
N ALA A 274 -8.84 11.21 2.25
CA ALA A 274 -7.58 11.50 2.93
C ALA A 274 -7.56 12.91 3.57
N PHE A 275 -8.38 13.85 3.08
CA PHE A 275 -8.56 15.16 3.74
C PHE A 275 -9.24 15.08 5.10
N VAL A 276 -9.98 14.00 5.40
CA VAL A 276 -10.66 13.84 6.69
C VAL A 276 -9.67 13.71 7.85
N PRO A 277 -8.71 12.76 7.86
CA PRO A 277 -7.72 12.70 8.93
C PRO A 277 -6.76 13.91 8.94
N MET A 278 -6.47 14.54 7.79
CA MET A 278 -5.75 15.82 7.74
C MET A 278 -6.50 16.95 8.46
N PHE A 279 -7.82 17.03 8.26
CA PHE A 279 -8.66 17.98 8.96
C PHE A 279 -8.72 17.70 10.47
N VAL A 280 -8.79 16.43 10.87
CA VAL A 280 -8.78 16.03 12.29
C VAL A 280 -7.47 16.43 12.98
N VAL A 281 -6.30 16.23 12.36
CA VAL A 281 -5.03 16.67 12.97
C VAL A 281 -4.92 18.19 13.04
N ALA A 282 -5.46 18.92 12.05
CA ALA A 282 -5.49 20.38 12.09
C ALA A 282 -6.34 20.88 13.27
N CYS A 283 -7.47 20.22 13.55
CA CYS A 283 -8.24 20.47 14.77
C CYS A 283 -7.43 20.15 16.04
N ALA A 284 -6.69 19.05 16.04
CA ALA A 284 -5.85 18.65 17.18
C ALA A 284 -4.80 19.72 17.51
N VAL A 285 -4.13 20.28 16.50
CA VAL A 285 -3.15 21.36 16.68
C VAL A 285 -3.78 22.59 17.34
N ILE A 286 -4.99 22.97 16.95
CA ILE A 286 -5.71 24.11 17.56
C ILE A 286 -6.08 23.81 19.02
N VAL A 287 -6.66 22.63 19.29
CA VAL A 287 -7.22 22.29 20.61
C VAL A 287 -6.14 21.96 21.64
N MET A 288 -5.04 21.33 21.21
CA MET A 288 -3.93 20.94 22.09
C MET A 288 -2.85 22.03 22.19
N GLY A 289 -2.77 22.95 21.23
CA GLY A 289 -1.79 24.03 21.24
C GLY A 289 -0.35 23.53 21.39
N ASN A 290 0.36 24.02 22.41
CA ASN A 290 1.77 23.70 22.65
C ASN A 290 2.01 22.20 22.90
N ASP A 291 1.06 21.48 23.52
CA ASP A 291 1.20 20.04 23.78
C ASP A 291 1.31 19.23 22.49
N ALA A 292 0.56 19.63 21.43
CA ALA A 292 0.66 18.99 20.13
C ALA A 292 2.02 19.26 19.47
N MET A 293 2.56 20.47 19.63
CA MET A 293 3.86 20.87 19.09
C MET A 293 5.04 20.21 19.81
N GLU A 294 4.94 20.01 21.14
CA GLU A 294 5.94 19.25 21.88
C GLU A 294 5.91 17.75 21.52
N MET A 295 4.72 17.17 21.42
CA MET A 295 4.58 15.77 20.99
C MET A 295 5.13 15.56 19.57
N ALA A 296 4.79 16.48 18.67
CA ALA A 296 5.30 16.56 17.31
C ALA A 296 6.83 16.49 17.24
N LYS A 297 7.56 17.18 18.11
CA LYS A 297 9.04 17.13 18.12
C LYS A 297 9.60 15.72 18.33
N SER A 298 8.85 14.83 18.97
CA SER A 298 9.27 13.45 19.26
C SER A 298 8.63 12.41 18.34
N ASP A 299 7.33 12.52 18.03
CA ASP A 299 6.60 11.62 17.15
C ASP A 299 5.25 12.23 16.73
N TYR A 300 5.22 12.87 15.56
CA TYR A 300 4.00 13.47 14.99
C TYR A 300 2.85 12.48 14.82
N GLN A 301 3.12 11.19 14.67
CA GLN A 301 2.10 10.18 14.36
C GLN A 301 1.25 9.83 15.60
N ARG A 302 1.75 10.19 16.79
CA ARG A 302 1.02 10.06 18.07
C ARG A 302 0.02 11.17 18.31
N VAL A 303 0.11 12.29 17.60
CA VAL A 303 -0.71 13.48 17.86
C VAL A 303 -2.19 13.14 17.73
N LEU A 304 -2.58 12.48 16.63
CA LEU A 304 -3.99 12.20 16.36
C LEU A 304 -4.58 11.15 17.33
N PRO A 305 -3.93 9.99 17.59
CA PRO A 305 -4.40 9.07 18.63
C PRO A 305 -4.47 9.70 20.03
N THR A 306 -3.48 10.52 20.41
CA THR A 306 -3.45 11.17 21.73
C THR A 306 -4.54 12.23 21.86
N PHE A 307 -4.78 13.01 20.81
CA PHE A 307 -5.86 14.00 20.78
C PHE A 307 -7.20 13.36 21.09
N VAL A 308 -7.50 12.24 20.44
CA VAL A 308 -8.74 11.49 20.67
C VAL A 308 -8.80 10.94 22.10
N MET A 309 -7.71 10.35 22.59
CA MET A 309 -7.63 9.80 23.95
C MET A 309 -7.85 10.84 25.05
N THR A 310 -7.35 12.06 24.84
CA THR A 310 -7.28 13.08 25.90
C THR A 310 -8.40 14.12 25.84
N LYS A 311 -8.95 14.39 24.64
CA LYS A 311 -9.92 15.49 24.44
C LYS A 311 -11.33 15.03 24.06
N MET A 312 -11.53 13.74 23.76
CA MET A 312 -12.84 13.24 23.32
C MET A 312 -13.47 12.29 24.33
N PRO A 313 -14.82 12.21 24.40
CA PRO A 313 -15.51 11.28 25.28
C PRO A 313 -15.36 9.84 24.79
N LEU A 314 -15.64 8.88 25.69
CA LEU A 314 -15.44 7.45 25.47
C LEU A 314 -16.05 6.92 24.15
N VAL A 315 -17.24 7.39 23.78
CA VAL A 315 -17.91 6.94 22.53
C VAL A 315 -17.08 7.30 21.30
N MET A 316 -16.52 8.50 21.26
CA MET A 316 -15.66 8.96 20.16
C MET A 316 -14.33 8.21 20.16
N GLN A 317 -13.76 7.94 21.34
CA GLN A 317 -12.57 7.10 21.45
C GLN A 317 -12.79 5.71 20.85
N ILE A 318 -13.90 5.04 21.20
CA ILE A 318 -14.26 3.72 20.67
C ILE A 318 -14.43 3.77 19.14
N LEU A 319 -15.14 4.77 18.62
CA LEU A 319 -15.35 4.94 17.18
C LEU A 319 -14.04 5.14 16.42
N PHE A 320 -13.18 6.04 16.91
CA PHE A 320 -11.90 6.34 16.29
C PHE A 320 -10.97 5.13 16.28
N PHE A 321 -10.74 4.50 17.44
CA PHE A 321 -9.84 3.35 17.52
C PHE A 321 -10.41 2.12 16.78
N GLY A 322 -11.74 1.97 16.74
CA GLY A 322 -12.40 1.01 15.87
C GLY A 322 -12.09 1.27 14.39
N ALA A 323 -12.29 2.49 13.91
CA ALA A 323 -11.99 2.89 12.52
C ALA A 323 -10.50 2.72 12.17
N LEU A 324 -9.60 3.17 13.05
CA LEU A 324 -8.15 3.06 12.86
C LEU A 324 -7.70 1.59 12.81
N LEU A 325 -8.14 0.75 13.73
CA LEU A 325 -7.82 -0.67 13.70
C LEU A 325 -8.43 -1.38 12.48
N SER A 326 -9.57 -0.91 11.99
CA SER A 326 -10.17 -1.40 10.74
C SER A 326 -9.30 -1.13 9.53
N ALA A 327 -8.83 0.12 9.41
CA ALA A 327 -7.92 0.58 8.37
C ALA A 327 -6.64 -0.27 8.37
N ILE A 328 -5.97 -0.33 9.53
CA ILE A 328 -4.69 -1.05 9.66
C ILE A 328 -4.87 -2.54 9.36
N LYS A 329 -5.93 -3.16 9.87
CA LYS A 329 -6.23 -4.57 9.65
C LYS A 329 -6.48 -4.87 8.17
N SER A 330 -7.34 -4.09 7.50
CA SER A 330 -7.64 -4.25 6.07
C SER A 330 -6.38 -4.20 5.20
N THR A 331 -5.58 -3.15 5.36
CA THR A 331 -4.30 -2.99 4.64
C THR A 331 -3.34 -4.13 4.95
N SER A 332 -3.15 -4.48 6.24
CA SER A 332 -2.23 -5.55 6.64
C SER A 332 -2.59 -6.90 6.02
N SER A 333 -3.89 -7.24 5.95
CA SER A 333 -4.30 -8.49 5.31
C SER A 333 -3.97 -8.54 3.83
N ALA A 334 -4.27 -7.47 3.10
CA ALA A 334 -4.02 -7.40 1.67
C ALA A 334 -2.53 -7.49 1.35
N THR A 335 -1.73 -6.75 2.11
CA THR A 335 -0.28 -6.59 1.90
C THR A 335 0.54 -7.77 2.44
N LEU A 336 -0.03 -8.62 3.30
CA LEU A 336 0.54 -9.94 3.63
C LEU A 336 0.17 -11.00 2.59
N LEU A 337 -1.05 -10.94 2.04
CA LEU A 337 -1.54 -11.93 1.08
C LEU A 337 -0.87 -11.79 -0.29
N ALA A 338 -0.73 -10.57 -0.81
CA ALA A 338 -0.16 -10.30 -2.12
C ALA A 338 1.29 -10.81 -2.34
N PRO A 339 2.25 -10.62 -1.41
CA PRO A 339 3.59 -11.21 -1.55
C PRO A 339 3.56 -12.73 -1.40
N SER A 340 2.64 -13.29 -0.60
CA SER A 340 2.53 -14.74 -0.44
C SER A 340 2.06 -15.45 -1.72
N THR A 341 1.12 -14.84 -2.45
CA THR A 341 0.65 -15.34 -3.75
C THR A 341 1.74 -15.19 -4.80
N SER A 342 2.41 -14.04 -4.87
CA SER A 342 3.52 -13.78 -5.80
C SER A 342 4.69 -14.74 -5.57
N PHE A 343 5.08 -14.97 -4.31
CA PHE A 343 6.17 -15.89 -3.99
C PHE A 343 5.81 -17.33 -4.36
N THR A 344 4.61 -17.78 -3.96
CA THR A 344 4.20 -19.17 -4.21
C THR A 344 4.06 -19.43 -5.71
N GLU A 345 3.42 -18.52 -6.45
CA GLU A 345 3.15 -18.69 -7.88
C GLU A 345 4.40 -18.51 -8.74
N ASN A 346 5.18 -17.44 -8.52
CA ASN A 346 6.22 -17.04 -9.46
C ASN A 346 7.62 -17.52 -9.07
N ILE A 347 7.83 -17.88 -7.80
CA ILE A 347 9.15 -18.29 -7.31
C ILE A 347 9.11 -19.76 -6.90
N LEU A 348 8.24 -20.13 -5.96
CA LEU A 348 8.23 -21.48 -5.41
C LEU A 348 7.80 -22.53 -6.44
N LYS A 349 6.79 -22.28 -7.27
CA LYS A 349 6.41 -23.21 -8.36
C LYS A 349 7.52 -23.41 -9.39
N ASN A 350 8.36 -22.40 -9.62
CA ASN A 350 9.51 -22.52 -10.51
C ASN A 350 10.59 -23.43 -9.89
N LEU A 351 10.75 -23.43 -8.57
CA LEU A 351 11.67 -24.31 -7.82
C LEU A 351 11.10 -25.73 -7.62
N ARG A 352 9.80 -25.85 -7.43
CA ARG A 352 9.07 -27.11 -7.21
C ARG A 352 7.88 -27.21 -8.16
N PRO A 353 8.12 -27.58 -9.44
CA PRO A 353 7.05 -27.74 -10.41
C PRO A 353 6.12 -28.91 -10.05
N GLY A 354 4.85 -28.83 -10.44
CA GLY A 354 3.87 -29.91 -10.28
C GLY A 354 3.17 -29.98 -8.92
N MET A 355 3.20 -28.92 -8.12
CA MET A 355 2.46 -28.85 -6.86
C MET A 355 0.94 -28.96 -7.08
N SER A 356 0.27 -29.80 -6.30
CA SER A 356 -1.20 -29.85 -6.27
C SER A 356 -1.81 -28.60 -5.61
N ASP A 357 -3.08 -28.31 -5.85
CA ASP A 357 -3.75 -27.13 -5.27
C ASP A 357 -3.68 -27.11 -3.74
N ARG A 358 -3.83 -28.27 -3.09
CA ARG A 358 -3.68 -28.38 -1.62
C ARG A 358 -2.27 -28.01 -1.15
N GLN A 359 -1.24 -28.40 -1.91
CA GLN A 359 0.15 -28.04 -1.60
C GLN A 359 0.41 -26.56 -1.84
N GLN A 360 -0.17 -25.97 -2.89
CA GLN A 360 -0.06 -24.54 -3.18
C GLN A 360 -0.73 -23.69 -2.10
N LEU A 361 -1.95 -24.03 -1.70
CA LEU A 361 -2.66 -23.36 -0.61
C LEU A 361 -1.88 -23.43 0.71
N LEU A 362 -1.33 -24.60 1.04
CA LEU A 362 -0.48 -24.75 2.23
C LEU A 362 0.79 -23.88 2.13
N ALA A 363 1.43 -23.84 0.96
CA ALA A 363 2.61 -23.02 0.73
C ALA A 363 2.32 -21.51 0.85
N MET A 364 1.19 -21.04 0.32
CA MET A 364 0.76 -19.64 0.49
C MET A 364 0.58 -19.32 1.98
N ARG A 365 -0.08 -20.20 2.74
CA ARG A 365 -0.29 -20.04 4.19
C ARG A 365 1.02 -19.99 4.98
N ILE A 366 1.95 -20.90 4.70
CA ILE A 366 3.28 -20.90 5.34
C ILE A 366 4.04 -19.62 4.98
N THR A 367 3.98 -19.20 3.72
CA THR A 367 4.64 -17.98 3.24
C THR A 367 4.11 -16.74 3.96
N ILE A 368 2.80 -16.63 4.19
CA ILE A 368 2.20 -15.54 4.98
C ILE A 368 2.84 -15.45 6.37
N VAL A 369 2.95 -16.58 7.07
CA VAL A 369 3.52 -16.62 8.43
C VAL A 369 4.99 -16.23 8.41
N VAL A 370 5.78 -16.82 7.51
CA VAL A 370 7.22 -16.50 7.39
C VAL A 370 7.42 -15.03 7.03
N PHE A 371 6.67 -14.51 6.06
CA PHE A 371 6.76 -13.12 5.64
C PHE A 371 6.36 -12.17 6.78
N ALA A 372 5.29 -12.45 7.51
CA ALA A 372 4.90 -11.65 8.67
C ALA A 372 5.98 -11.63 9.76
N CYS A 373 6.68 -12.74 10.01
CA CYS A 373 7.81 -12.77 10.93
C CYS A 373 8.98 -11.90 10.45
N LEU A 374 9.30 -11.93 9.14
CA LEU A 374 10.33 -11.07 8.55
C LEU A 374 9.97 -9.58 8.65
N VAL A 375 8.72 -9.24 8.34
CA VAL A 375 8.24 -7.86 8.45
C VAL A 375 8.24 -7.41 9.91
N LEU A 376 7.81 -8.24 10.86
CA LEU A 376 7.87 -7.90 12.28
C LEU A 376 9.30 -7.63 12.73
N ALA A 377 10.26 -8.46 12.33
CA ALA A 377 11.68 -8.24 12.62
C ALA A 377 12.17 -6.92 12.02
N TYR A 378 11.80 -6.62 10.77
CA TYR A 378 12.15 -5.36 10.12
C TYR A 378 11.50 -4.14 10.78
N ALA A 379 10.22 -4.20 11.13
CA ALA A 379 9.52 -3.14 11.85
C ALA A 379 10.17 -2.83 13.21
N ILE A 380 10.61 -3.87 13.92
CA ILE A 380 11.35 -3.71 15.18
C ILE A 380 12.72 -3.08 14.95
N ALA A 381 13.41 -3.45 13.87
CA ALA A 381 14.72 -2.89 13.52
C ALA A 381 14.63 -1.43 13.06
N MET A 382 13.54 -1.05 12.40
CA MET A 382 13.31 0.29 11.84
C MET A 382 12.56 1.25 12.79
N LYS A 383 12.49 0.93 14.08
CA LYS A 383 11.86 1.81 15.08
C LYS A 383 12.43 3.23 15.01
N GLY A 384 11.54 4.21 15.11
CA GLY A 384 11.87 5.63 14.97
C GLY A 384 11.76 6.14 13.53
N THR A 385 11.67 5.26 12.53
CA THR A 385 11.31 5.65 11.16
C THR A 385 9.82 5.99 11.11
N SER A 386 9.44 7.06 10.42
CA SER A 386 8.03 7.41 10.28
C SER A 386 7.29 6.37 9.42
N ILE A 387 6.00 6.14 9.68
CA ILE A 387 5.13 5.25 8.88
C ILE A 387 5.14 5.72 7.44
N TYR A 388 5.06 7.04 7.20
CA TYR A 388 5.10 7.61 5.85
C TYR A 388 6.39 7.23 5.11
N ASP A 389 7.56 7.39 5.74
CA ASP A 389 8.84 7.12 5.08
C ASP A 389 9.07 5.61 4.87
N LEU A 390 8.55 4.76 5.77
CA LEU A 390 8.54 3.30 5.60
C LEU A 390 7.75 2.89 4.35
N VAL A 391 6.62 3.56 4.08
CA VAL A 391 5.83 3.30 2.88
C VAL A 391 6.51 3.89 1.65
N SER A 392 6.90 5.16 1.66
CA SER A 392 7.58 5.83 0.53
C SER A 392 8.78 5.05 0.00
N SER A 393 9.65 4.58 0.92
CA SER A 393 10.87 3.85 0.57
C SER A 393 10.58 2.50 -0.11
N ALA A 394 9.43 1.88 0.19
CA ALA A 394 9.04 0.60 -0.40
C ALA A 394 8.88 0.68 -1.92
N TYR A 395 8.37 1.79 -2.44
CA TYR A 395 7.91 1.89 -3.84
C TYR A 395 9.01 2.28 -4.83
N GLN A 396 10.16 2.73 -4.34
CA GLN A 396 11.28 3.10 -5.21
C GLN A 396 11.79 1.90 -6.02
N VAL A 397 11.91 0.73 -5.40
CA VAL A 397 12.43 -0.48 -6.07
C VAL A 397 11.51 -0.94 -7.21
N THR A 398 10.19 -0.86 -7.03
CA THR A 398 9.21 -1.25 -8.05
C THR A 398 9.09 -0.21 -9.15
N LEU A 399 9.30 1.08 -8.84
CA LEU A 399 9.41 2.14 -9.84
C LEU A 399 10.57 1.88 -10.81
N VAL A 400 11.78 1.67 -10.29
CA VAL A 400 12.98 1.57 -11.12
C VAL A 400 13.15 0.18 -11.74
N GLY A 401 12.58 -0.86 -11.12
CA GLY A 401 12.65 -2.25 -11.58
C GLY A 401 11.44 -2.67 -12.41
N ALA A 402 10.25 -2.66 -11.83
CA ALA A 402 9.11 -3.37 -12.41
C ALA A 402 8.27 -2.52 -13.38
N PHE A 403 8.16 -1.20 -13.13
CA PHE A 403 7.23 -0.34 -13.86
C PHE A 403 7.52 -0.24 -15.36
N VAL A 404 8.77 0.00 -15.76
CA VAL A 404 9.12 0.18 -17.18
C VAL A 404 8.89 -1.10 -18.00
N PRO A 405 9.34 -2.30 -17.56
CA PRO A 405 8.99 -3.54 -18.23
C PRO A 405 7.47 -3.77 -18.36
N LEU A 406 6.68 -3.38 -17.36
CA LEU A 406 5.22 -3.51 -17.40
C LEU A 406 4.59 -2.62 -18.48
N VAL A 407 4.83 -1.32 -18.43
CA VAL A 407 4.22 -0.36 -19.36
C VAL A 407 4.69 -0.60 -20.79
N MET A 408 5.98 -0.83 -20.99
CA MET A 408 6.54 -1.05 -22.33
C MET A 408 6.11 -2.41 -22.88
N GLY A 409 5.94 -3.41 -22.03
CA GLY A 409 5.43 -4.72 -22.45
C GLY A 409 3.99 -4.67 -22.91
N LEU A 410 3.16 -3.85 -22.28
CA LEU A 410 1.72 -3.73 -22.54
C LEU A 410 1.40 -2.85 -23.74
N TYR A 411 2.19 -1.79 -23.97
CA TYR A 411 1.89 -0.76 -24.97
C TYR A 411 2.86 -0.75 -26.15
N TRP A 412 4.08 -1.26 -25.99
CA TRP A 412 5.10 -1.21 -27.04
C TRP A 412 5.40 -2.60 -27.61
N LYS A 413 4.94 -2.84 -28.84
CA LYS A 413 5.12 -4.11 -29.55
C LYS A 413 6.59 -4.50 -29.75
N ARG A 414 7.50 -3.52 -29.79
CA ARG A 414 8.94 -3.76 -29.98
C ARG A 414 9.70 -4.10 -28.70
N ALA A 415 9.07 -4.05 -27.51
CA ALA A 415 9.78 -4.40 -26.28
C ALA A 415 10.28 -5.85 -26.34
N THR A 416 11.53 -6.10 -25.95
CA THR A 416 12.12 -7.45 -25.99
C THR A 416 12.60 -7.89 -24.62
N THR A 417 12.87 -9.21 -24.45
CA THR A 417 13.53 -9.72 -23.24
C THR A 417 14.88 -9.01 -22.99
N GLN A 418 15.67 -8.73 -24.03
CA GLN A 418 16.93 -8.00 -23.91
C GLN A 418 16.71 -6.57 -23.40
N GLY A 419 15.71 -5.86 -23.94
CA GLY A 419 15.30 -4.55 -23.45
C GLY A 419 14.86 -4.59 -21.99
N ALA A 420 14.08 -5.59 -21.59
CA ALA A 420 13.66 -5.75 -20.20
C ALA A 420 14.84 -5.98 -19.25
N ILE A 421 15.82 -6.83 -19.61
CA ILE A 421 17.03 -7.05 -18.80
C ILE A 421 17.80 -5.74 -18.63
N LEU A 422 18.06 -5.02 -19.73
CA LEU A 422 18.80 -3.77 -19.70
C LEU A 422 18.04 -2.66 -18.95
N SER A 423 16.72 -2.63 -19.03
CA SER A 423 15.87 -1.74 -18.23
C SER A 423 16.06 -2.00 -16.74
N LEU A 424 15.99 -3.26 -16.31
CA LEU A 424 16.13 -3.64 -14.90
C LEU A 424 17.52 -3.31 -14.37
N THR A 425 18.57 -3.70 -15.09
CA THR A 425 19.94 -3.49 -14.64
C THR A 425 20.31 -2.01 -14.64
N ALA A 426 19.98 -1.26 -15.68
CA ALA A 426 20.28 0.17 -15.75
C ALA A 426 19.52 0.96 -14.68
N GLY A 427 18.22 0.66 -14.49
CA GLY A 427 17.39 1.37 -13.51
C GLY A 427 17.86 1.15 -12.08
N ILE A 428 18.10 -0.10 -11.69
CA ILE A 428 18.51 -0.44 -10.32
C ILE A 428 19.95 -0.03 -10.05
N ALA A 429 20.87 -0.24 -10.99
CA ALA A 429 22.26 0.19 -10.80
C ALA A 429 22.35 1.71 -10.64
N THR A 430 21.62 2.46 -11.46
CA THR A 430 21.57 3.93 -11.34
C THR A 430 20.97 4.36 -10.01
N TRP A 431 19.84 3.77 -9.60
CA TRP A 431 19.22 4.08 -8.32
C TRP A 431 20.15 3.81 -7.13
N ILE A 432 20.86 2.67 -7.12
CA ILE A 432 21.83 2.33 -6.08
C ILE A 432 22.99 3.33 -6.06
N VAL A 433 23.55 3.71 -7.20
CA VAL A 433 24.67 4.68 -7.26
C VAL A 433 24.28 6.02 -6.63
N PHE A 434 23.01 6.40 -6.71
CA PHE A 434 22.48 7.64 -6.12
C PHE A 434 22.23 7.55 -4.61
N PHE A 435 22.47 6.40 -3.98
CA PHE A 435 22.41 6.29 -2.53
C PHE A 435 23.51 7.14 -1.89
N PRO A 436 23.20 7.83 -0.78
CA PRO A 436 24.14 8.76 -0.13
C PRO A 436 25.40 8.06 0.39
N GLN A 437 25.36 6.74 0.59
CA GLN A 437 26.53 5.93 0.98
C GLN A 437 27.54 5.74 -0.17
N LEU A 438 27.12 5.97 -1.43
CA LEU A 438 27.93 5.73 -2.62
C LEU A 438 28.29 7.00 -3.40
N SER A 439 27.39 7.99 -3.45
CA SER A 439 27.67 9.26 -4.12
C SER A 439 26.86 10.43 -3.56
N SER A 440 27.29 11.66 -3.87
CA SER A 440 26.54 12.90 -3.61
C SER A 440 25.55 13.26 -4.72
N LEU A 441 25.40 12.43 -5.76
CA LEU A 441 24.50 12.71 -6.88
C LEU A 441 23.03 12.80 -6.44
N GLY A 442 22.68 12.03 -5.40
CA GLY A 442 21.35 12.03 -4.78
C GLY A 442 20.96 13.36 -4.13
N GLU A 443 21.89 14.28 -3.89
CA GLU A 443 21.59 15.64 -3.39
C GLU A 443 21.13 16.58 -4.52
N LEU A 444 21.62 16.35 -5.74
CA LEU A 444 21.36 17.20 -6.90
C LEU A 444 20.13 16.75 -7.69
N PHE A 445 19.86 15.45 -7.71
CA PHE A 445 18.75 14.88 -8.46
C PHE A 445 18.22 13.60 -7.79
N PRO A 446 16.91 13.39 -7.72
CA PRO A 446 16.34 12.22 -7.04
C PRO A 446 16.74 10.92 -7.72
N GLY A 447 17.39 10.03 -6.96
CA GLY A 447 17.93 8.77 -7.47
C GLY A 447 16.87 7.86 -8.09
N GLN A 448 15.65 7.86 -7.57
CA GLN A 448 14.55 7.08 -8.10
C GLN A 448 14.08 7.59 -9.47
N LEU A 449 14.13 8.90 -9.72
CA LEU A 449 13.83 9.47 -11.03
C LEU A 449 14.96 9.17 -12.02
N ALA A 450 16.23 9.24 -11.57
CA ALA A 450 17.38 8.85 -12.39
C ALA A 450 17.29 7.37 -12.79
N GLY A 451 16.97 6.49 -11.83
CA GLY A 451 16.73 5.07 -12.07
C GLY A 451 15.57 4.83 -13.04
N LEU A 452 14.46 5.56 -12.92
CA LEU A 452 13.34 5.47 -13.86
C LEU A 452 13.76 5.85 -15.30
N LEU A 453 14.49 6.95 -15.45
CA LEU A 453 14.99 7.41 -16.75
C LEU A 453 15.98 6.40 -17.35
N ALA A 454 16.88 5.86 -16.54
CA ALA A 454 17.83 4.83 -16.94
C ALA A 454 17.10 3.53 -17.35
N ALA A 455 16.04 3.15 -16.64
CA ALA A 455 15.21 1.99 -17.01
C ALA A 455 14.54 2.18 -18.37
N PHE A 456 13.95 3.35 -18.64
CA PHE A 456 13.40 3.67 -19.97
C PHE A 456 14.49 3.65 -21.05
N GLY A 457 15.65 4.24 -20.78
CA GLY A 457 16.80 4.22 -21.69
C GLY A 457 17.25 2.78 -22.00
N GLY A 458 17.40 1.95 -20.97
CA GLY A 458 17.77 0.53 -21.12
C GLY A 458 16.74 -0.28 -21.89
N MET A 459 15.44 -0.05 -21.66
CA MET A 459 14.36 -0.69 -22.42
C MET A 459 14.43 -0.34 -23.91
N ILE A 460 14.58 0.94 -24.23
CA ILE A 460 14.59 1.42 -25.62
C ILE A 460 15.85 0.95 -26.33
N ALA A 461 17.03 1.20 -25.74
CA ALA A 461 18.32 0.82 -26.30
C ALA A 461 18.40 -0.70 -26.50
N GLY A 462 18.01 -1.48 -25.48
CA GLY A 462 18.08 -2.94 -25.54
C GLY A 462 17.10 -3.59 -26.50
N SER A 463 15.92 -2.98 -26.71
CA SER A 463 14.91 -3.49 -27.64
C SER A 463 15.20 -3.13 -29.10
N LEU A 464 15.88 -2.01 -29.36
CA LEU A 464 16.22 -1.55 -30.71
C LEU A 464 17.61 -2.02 -31.18
N ALA A 465 18.51 -2.36 -30.25
CA ALA A 465 19.79 -2.95 -30.57
C ALA A 465 19.64 -4.34 -31.24
N PRO A 466 20.67 -4.82 -31.96
CA PRO A 466 20.72 -6.21 -32.41
C PRO A 466 20.45 -7.17 -31.25
N GLN A 467 19.51 -8.10 -31.46
CA GLN A 467 19.06 -9.02 -30.43
C GLN A 467 20.07 -10.16 -30.29
N VAL A 468 20.90 -10.09 -29.25
CA VAL A 468 21.83 -11.16 -28.85
C VAL A 468 21.07 -12.23 -28.07
N LEU A 469 20.08 -11.82 -27.27
CA LEU A 469 19.22 -12.73 -26.53
C LEU A 469 17.93 -13.02 -27.31
N LYS A 470 17.55 -14.30 -27.39
CA LYS A 470 16.27 -14.70 -27.96
C LYS A 470 15.13 -14.07 -27.18
N ASN A 471 14.24 -13.35 -27.87
CA ASN A 471 13.03 -12.81 -27.29
C ASN A 471 12.13 -13.98 -26.85
N ARG A 472 11.89 -14.11 -25.53
CA ARG A 472 11.14 -15.23 -24.96
C ARG A 472 9.69 -14.83 -24.77
N HIS A 473 8.79 -15.61 -25.32
CA HIS A 473 7.36 -15.54 -25.04
C HIS A 473 6.96 -16.93 -24.58
N GLU A 474 6.71 -17.11 -23.28
CA GLU A 474 6.24 -18.40 -22.78
C GLU A 474 4.71 -18.42 -22.88
N PRO A 475 4.12 -19.30 -23.71
CA PRO A 475 2.67 -19.41 -23.78
C PRO A 475 2.12 -19.83 -22.42
N HIS A 476 1.09 -19.12 -21.97
CA HIS A 476 0.41 -19.44 -20.74
C HIS A 476 -0.25 -20.82 -20.89
N LYS A 477 0.12 -21.78 -20.04
CA LYS A 477 -0.75 -22.93 -19.78
C LYS A 477 -1.92 -22.36 -19.00
N THR A 478 -3.10 -22.31 -19.61
CA THR A 478 -4.36 -21.94 -18.95
C THR A 478 -4.46 -22.71 -17.64
N ALA A 479 -4.12 -22.06 -16.53
CA ALA A 479 -4.40 -22.61 -15.23
C ALA A 479 -5.89 -22.35 -15.00
N LEU A 480 -6.65 -23.44 -14.89
CA LEU A 480 -8.08 -23.50 -14.58
C LEU A 480 -9.00 -23.31 -15.79
N SER A 481 -9.09 -24.36 -16.61
CA SER A 481 -10.37 -24.77 -17.20
C SER A 481 -11.15 -25.58 -16.14
N VAL A 482 -11.91 -24.89 -15.30
CA VAL A 482 -13.06 -25.48 -14.57
C VAL A 482 -14.17 -24.45 -14.56
#